data_AF-A0A853AX26-F1
#
_entry.id   AF-A0A853AX26-F1
#
_cell.length_a   1.000
_cell.length_b   1.000
_cell.length_c   1.000
_cell.angle_alpha   90.00
_cell.angle_beta   90.00
_cell.angle_gamma   90.00
#
_symmetry.space_group_name_H-M   'P 1'
#
loop_
_entity.id
_entity.type
_entity.pdbx_description
1 polymer ?
#
loop_
_entity_poly.entity_id
_entity_poly.type
_entity_poly.pdbx_seq_one_letter_code
_entity_poly.pdbx_strand_id
1 'polypeptide(L)'
;MRDAIADGRLPVGSRLPATRTLGAELGVSRGMVTEAYQRLVEDGHVAGRGRAGTVVVAVPVAASPSPPRAPEDVGFEPHPDVFDRLRAAPARIDLTPGVPDLAAFPRAVWLRAERAVLNNLSAPDFGYGDPRGAPSFRLAVAN
;
A
#
# COMPACT_ATOMS: atom_id res chain seq x y z
N MET A 1 -6.75 5.91 27.46
CA MET A 1 -7.57 5.71 28.68
C MET A 1 -8.34 4.39 28.61
N ARG A 2 -9.14 4.15 27.56
CA ARG A 2 -9.75 2.83 27.32
C ARG A 2 -8.71 1.72 27.24
N ASP A 3 -7.64 1.95 26.50
CA ASP A 3 -6.53 0.98 26.41
C ASP A 3 -5.85 0.78 27.76
N ALA A 4 -5.68 1.83 28.58
CA ALA A 4 -5.13 1.66 29.93
C ALA A 4 -6.03 0.83 30.86
N ILE A 5 -7.35 0.85 30.66
CA ILE A 5 -8.29 -0.02 31.36
C ILE A 5 -8.25 -1.45 30.77
N ALA A 6 -8.17 -1.58 29.45
CA ALA A 6 -8.10 -2.86 28.74
C ALA A 6 -6.78 -3.62 29.00
N ASP A 7 -5.65 -2.90 29.05
CA ASP A 7 -4.31 -3.41 29.35
C ASP A 7 -4.11 -3.71 30.86
N GLY A 8 -5.11 -3.43 31.70
CA GLY A 8 -5.06 -3.69 33.15
C GLY A 8 -4.25 -2.68 33.97
N ARG A 9 -3.69 -1.62 33.36
CA ARG A 9 -2.99 -0.53 34.08
C ARG A 9 -3.92 0.27 34.99
N LEU A 10 -5.22 0.26 34.68
CA LEU A 10 -6.29 0.79 35.52
C LEU A 10 -7.29 -0.34 35.82
N PRO A 11 -7.03 -1.16 36.86
CA PRO A 11 -7.89 -2.29 37.18
C PRO A 11 -9.27 -1.84 37.67
N VAL A 12 -10.26 -2.72 37.57
CA VAL A 12 -11.60 -2.50 38.14
C VAL A 12 -11.48 -2.20 39.63
N GLY A 13 -12.18 -1.17 40.10
CA GLY A 13 -12.09 -0.66 41.47
C GLY A 13 -11.04 0.44 41.67
N SER A 14 -10.15 0.67 40.71
CA SER A 14 -9.20 1.79 40.78
C SER A 14 -9.89 3.14 40.59
N ARG A 15 -9.38 4.15 41.28
CA ARG A 15 -9.87 5.53 41.19
C ARG A 15 -9.10 6.29 40.13
N LEU A 16 -9.83 6.96 39.25
CA LEU A 16 -9.22 7.85 38.26
C LEU A 16 -8.75 9.16 38.91
N PRO A 17 -7.64 9.76 38.41
CA PRO A 17 -7.19 11.07 38.86
C PRO A 17 -8.26 12.14 38.62
N ALA A 18 -8.21 13.20 39.43
CA ALA A 18 -9.08 14.36 39.22
C ALA A 18 -8.80 15.00 37.84
N THR A 19 -9.86 15.44 37.15
CA THR A 19 -9.76 16.00 35.78
C THR A 19 -8.76 17.15 35.66
N ARG A 20 -8.59 17.94 36.73
CA ARG A 20 -7.59 19.03 36.80
C ARG A 20 -6.15 18.51 36.83
N THR A 21 -5.87 17.49 37.64
CA THR A 21 -4.54 16.89 37.78
C THR A 21 -4.13 16.20 36.49
N LEU A 22 -5.03 15.39 35.93
CA LEU A 22 -4.75 14.65 34.70
C LEU A 22 -4.56 15.57 33.49
N GLY A 23 -5.34 16.66 33.40
CA GLY A 23 -5.16 17.65 32.34
C GLY A 23 -3.78 18.30 32.40
N ALA A 24 -3.30 18.62 33.61
CA ALA A 24 -1.96 19.18 33.80
C ALA A 24 -0.85 18.18 33.45
N GLU A 25 -0.97 16.92 33.86
CA GLU A 25 0.02 15.87 33.55
C GLU A 25 0.13 15.56 32.05
N LEU A 26 -0.99 15.61 31.33
CA LEU A 26 -1.06 15.29 29.90
C LEU A 26 -0.91 16.53 29.00
N GLY A 27 -0.86 17.74 29.55
CA GLY A 27 -0.78 18.98 28.77
C GLY A 27 -2.04 19.29 27.95
N VAL A 28 -3.21 18.79 28.37
CA VAL A 28 -4.48 18.98 27.66
C VAL A 28 -5.48 19.81 28.48
N SER A 29 -6.45 20.43 27.81
CA SER A 29 -7.46 21.23 28.50
C SER A 29 -8.33 20.36 29.41
N ARG A 30 -8.79 20.95 30.52
CA ARG A 30 -9.73 20.28 31.45
C ARG A 30 -11.01 19.80 30.74
N GLY A 31 -11.48 20.55 29.74
CA GLY A 31 -12.65 20.19 28.94
C GLY A 31 -12.46 18.86 28.23
N MET A 32 -11.30 18.65 27.58
CA MET A 32 -10.97 17.39 26.89
C MET A 32 -10.99 16.18 27.83
N VAL A 33 -10.44 16.33 29.05
CA VAL A 33 -10.45 15.25 30.05
C VAL A 33 -11.87 14.98 30.56
N THR A 34 -12.68 16.03 30.70
CA THR A 34 -14.08 15.91 31.16
C THR A 34 -14.91 15.15 30.12
N GLU A 35 -14.80 15.52 28.84
CA GLU A 35 -15.46 14.82 27.74
C GLU A 35 -15.01 13.34 27.64
N ALA A 36 -13.71 13.09 27.79
CA ALA A 36 -13.18 11.72 27.78
C ALA A 36 -13.74 10.87 28.93
N TYR A 37 -13.88 11.44 30.14
CA TYR A 37 -14.48 10.74 31.28
C TYR A 37 -15.98 10.53 31.09
N GLN A 38 -16.70 11.52 30.56
CA GLN A 38 -18.12 11.38 30.27
C GLN A 38 -18.37 10.25 29.26
N ARG A 39 -17.56 10.17 28.22
CA ARG A 39 -17.65 9.08 27.24
C ARG A 39 -17.37 7.70 27.86
N LEU A 40 -16.45 7.61 28.83
CA LEU A 40 -16.20 6.35 29.57
C LEU A 40 -17.36 5.96 30.49
N VAL A 41 -18.10 6.94 31.01
CA VAL A 41 -19.32 6.70 31.80
C VAL A 41 -20.45 6.22 30.90
N GLU A 42 -20.64 6.84 29.72
CA GLU A 42 -21.62 6.43 28.71
C GLU A 42 -21.40 4.98 28.26
N ASP A 43 -20.14 4.59 28.05
CA ASP A 43 -19.78 3.22 27.67
C ASP A 43 -19.80 2.22 28.85
N GLY A 44 -20.11 2.69 30.06
CA GLY A 44 -20.25 1.85 31.26
C GLY A 44 -18.92 1.36 31.85
N HIS A 45 -17.78 1.91 31.44
CA HIS A 45 -16.46 1.49 31.94
C HIS A 45 -16.12 2.11 33.30
N VAL A 46 -16.65 3.29 33.60
CA VAL A 46 -16.33 4.06 34.80
C VAL A 46 -17.61 4.63 35.40
N ALA A 47 -17.72 4.69 36.72
CA ALA A 47 -18.86 5.28 37.42
C ALA A 47 -18.41 6.45 38.32
N GLY A 48 -19.18 7.54 38.31
CA GLY A 48 -19.00 8.64 39.25
C GLY A 48 -19.64 8.30 40.61
N ARG A 49 -18.86 8.38 41.70
CA ARG A 49 -19.37 8.24 43.09
C ARG A 49 -19.44 9.58 43.82
N GLY A 50 -19.87 10.64 43.14
CA GLY A 50 -19.98 11.98 43.71
C GLY A 50 -18.65 12.48 44.31
N ARG A 51 -18.63 12.82 45.60
CA ARG A 51 -17.45 13.35 46.31
C ARG A 51 -16.27 12.34 46.39
N ALA A 52 -16.55 11.05 46.18
CA ALA A 52 -15.55 9.99 46.15
C ALA A 52 -14.82 9.84 44.80
N GLY A 53 -15.15 10.66 43.79
CA GLY A 53 -14.49 10.65 42.49
C GLY A 53 -14.99 9.56 41.53
N THR A 54 -14.25 9.33 40.45
CA THR A 54 -14.63 8.42 39.36
C THR A 54 -13.85 7.11 39.50
N VAL A 55 -14.54 5.96 39.42
CA VAL A 55 -13.97 4.63 39.67
C VAL A 55 -14.25 3.71 38.49
N VAL A 56 -13.25 2.93 38.07
CA VAL A 56 -13.40 1.92 37.02
C VAL A 56 -14.33 0.80 37.50
N VAL A 57 -15.41 0.53 36.78
CA VAL A 57 -16.42 -0.48 37.16
C VAL A 57 -16.49 -1.65 36.19
N ALA A 58 -16.02 -1.50 34.96
CA ALA A 58 -15.96 -2.58 33.98
C ALA A 58 -14.75 -2.42 33.06
N VAL A 59 -14.16 -3.56 32.68
CA VAL A 59 -13.13 -3.61 31.63
C VAL A 59 -13.84 -3.61 30.27
N PRO A 60 -13.37 -2.83 29.28
CA PRO A 60 -13.84 -2.99 27.91
C PRO A 60 -13.65 -4.45 27.49
N VAL A 61 -14.72 -5.08 26.99
CA VAL A 61 -14.55 -6.34 26.26
C VAL A 61 -13.69 -5.99 25.06
N ALA A 62 -12.42 -6.37 25.12
CA ALA A 62 -11.50 -6.13 24.03
C ALA A 62 -12.10 -6.80 22.80
N ALA A 63 -12.47 -6.00 21.79
CA ALA A 63 -12.46 -6.53 20.44
C ALA A 63 -11.07 -7.16 20.27
N SER A 64 -11.02 -8.44 19.90
CA SER A 64 -9.79 -9.23 19.83
C SER A 64 -8.64 -8.37 19.35
N PRO A 65 -7.46 -8.40 20.02
CA PRO A 65 -6.35 -7.52 19.70
C PRO A 65 -6.13 -7.58 18.19
N SER A 66 -6.40 -6.46 17.52
CA SER A 66 -6.01 -6.32 16.14
C SER A 66 -4.49 -6.50 16.16
N PRO A 67 -3.94 -7.43 15.36
CA PRO A 67 -2.51 -7.68 15.36
C PRO A 67 -1.77 -6.34 15.22
N PRO A 68 -0.58 -6.18 15.85
CA PRO A 68 0.18 -4.95 15.75
C PRO A 68 0.20 -4.52 14.29
N ARG A 69 -0.28 -3.30 14.01
CA ARG A 69 -0.34 -2.77 12.66
C ARG A 69 1.07 -2.96 12.10
N ALA A 70 1.20 -3.91 11.16
CA ALA A 70 2.43 -4.06 10.41
C ALA A 70 2.80 -2.65 9.92
N PRO A 71 4.11 -2.29 9.82
CA PRO A 71 4.49 -1.06 9.13
C PRO A 71 3.61 -1.01 7.89
N GLU A 72 2.84 0.09 7.74
CA GLU A 72 1.89 0.19 6.65
C GLU A 72 2.66 -0.25 5.41
N ASP A 73 2.34 -1.44 4.90
CA ASP A 73 2.62 -1.76 3.54
C ASP A 73 1.92 -0.59 2.87
N VAL A 74 2.70 0.39 2.41
CA VAL A 74 2.25 1.37 1.45
C VAL A 74 1.81 0.49 0.31
N GLY A 75 0.55 0.08 0.40
CA GLY A 75 0.03 -1.04 -0.34
C GLY A 75 0.21 -0.64 -1.76
N PHE A 76 1.23 -1.20 -2.38
CA PHE A 76 1.44 -1.02 -3.77
C PHE A 76 0.39 -1.93 -4.38
N GLU A 77 -0.87 -1.44 -4.42
CA GLU A 77 -1.86 -2.03 -5.28
C GLU A 77 -1.32 -1.84 -6.69
N PRO A 78 -0.88 -2.92 -7.36
CA PRO A 78 -0.40 -2.82 -8.71
C PRO A 78 -1.62 -2.51 -9.55
N HIS A 79 -1.89 -1.22 -9.74
CA HIS A 79 -2.87 -0.82 -10.73
C HIS A 79 -2.36 -1.36 -12.07
N PRO A 80 -3.23 -1.92 -12.93
CA PRO A 80 -2.81 -2.60 -14.15
C PRO A 80 -1.92 -1.74 -15.08
N ASP A 81 -2.00 -0.41 -14.95
CA ASP A 81 -1.25 0.56 -15.74
C ASP A 81 0.07 1.04 -15.09
N VAL A 82 0.48 0.51 -13.93
CA VAL A 82 1.65 1.04 -13.20
C VAL A 82 2.87 1.08 -14.10
N PHE A 83 3.13 0.00 -14.84
CA PHE A 83 4.29 -0.08 -15.72
C PHE A 83 4.20 0.91 -16.89
N ASP A 84 2.99 1.19 -17.40
CA ASP A 84 2.79 2.22 -18.42
C ASP A 84 3.05 3.62 -17.86
N ARG A 85 2.55 3.90 -16.64
CA ARG A 85 2.79 5.18 -15.96
C ARG A 85 4.25 5.41 -15.62
N LEU A 86 4.97 4.38 -15.17
CA LEU A 86 6.42 4.43 -14.94
C LEU A 86 7.18 4.73 -16.22
N ARG A 87 6.85 4.06 -17.33
CA ARG A 87 7.48 4.30 -18.65
C ARG A 87 7.22 5.70 -19.21
N ALA A 88 6.05 6.27 -18.92
CA ALA A 88 5.70 7.61 -19.38
C ALA A 88 6.32 8.75 -18.54
N ALA A 89 6.77 8.44 -17.32
CA ALA A 89 7.37 9.44 -16.44
C ALA A 89 8.77 9.85 -16.95
N PRO A 90 9.10 11.15 -16.95
CA PRO A 90 10.43 11.59 -17.35
C PRO A 90 11.46 11.07 -16.35
N ALA A 91 12.43 10.30 -16.85
CA ALA A 91 13.52 9.76 -16.05
C ALA A 91 14.87 10.12 -16.67
N ARG A 92 15.84 10.51 -15.83
CA ARG A 92 17.24 10.68 -16.26
C ARG A 92 17.93 9.33 -16.47
N ILE A 93 17.56 8.33 -15.67
CA ILE A 93 17.99 6.94 -15.76
C ILE A 93 16.73 6.09 -15.65
N ASP A 94 16.37 5.40 -16.74
CA ASP A 94 15.21 4.51 -16.78
C ASP A 94 15.66 3.08 -16.50
N LEU A 95 15.15 2.48 -15.42
CA LEU A 95 15.40 1.09 -15.02
C LEU A 95 14.14 0.23 -15.14
N THR A 96 13.14 0.69 -15.90
CA THR A 96 11.88 -0.01 -16.04
C THR A 96 12.09 -1.33 -16.79
N PRO A 97 11.67 -2.48 -16.23
CA PRO A 97 11.84 -3.76 -16.90
C PRO A 97 10.99 -3.84 -18.17
N GLY A 98 11.46 -4.63 -19.14
CA GLY A 98 10.73 -4.92 -20.38
C GLY A 98 10.95 -3.94 -21.54
N VAL A 99 11.74 -2.89 -21.35
CA VAL A 99 12.16 -2.00 -22.44
C VAL A 99 13.67 -2.19 -22.70
N PRO A 100 14.08 -2.72 -23.87
CA PRO A 100 15.49 -2.77 -24.23
C PRO A 100 16.02 -1.36 -24.55
N ASP A 101 17.34 -1.21 -24.66
CA ASP A 101 17.93 0.06 -25.09
C ASP A 101 17.48 0.44 -26.52
N LEU A 102 16.56 1.41 -26.60
CA LEU A 102 15.99 1.90 -27.86
C LEU A 102 16.99 2.73 -28.68
N ALA A 103 18.01 3.30 -28.04
CA ALA A 103 19.06 4.03 -28.73
C ALA A 103 20.01 3.06 -29.46
N ALA A 104 20.21 1.87 -28.91
CA ALA A 104 21.05 0.82 -29.50
C ALA A 104 20.44 0.12 -30.73
N PHE A 105 19.18 0.39 -31.09
CA PHE A 105 18.55 -0.27 -32.23
C PHE A 105 19.29 0.00 -33.56
N PRO A 106 19.74 -1.04 -34.29
CA PRO A 106 20.64 -0.91 -35.44
C PRO A 106 19.91 -0.55 -36.74
N ARG A 107 19.33 0.65 -36.79
CA ARG A 107 18.47 1.15 -37.90
C ARG A 107 19.06 0.88 -39.30
N ALA A 108 20.36 1.15 -39.49
CA ALA A 108 21.01 1.00 -40.78
C ALA A 108 21.18 -0.47 -41.21
N VAL A 109 21.45 -1.38 -40.28
CA VAL A 109 21.54 -2.82 -40.57
C VAL A 109 20.15 -3.37 -40.87
N TRP A 110 19.14 -2.97 -40.09
CA TRP A 110 17.76 -3.36 -40.29
C TRP A 110 17.23 -2.98 -41.68
N LEU A 111 17.38 -1.72 -42.08
CA LEU A 111 16.96 -1.25 -43.41
C LEU A 111 17.68 -1.96 -44.56
N ARG A 112 18.95 -2.35 -44.38
CA ARG A 112 19.68 -3.13 -45.38
C ARG A 112 19.11 -4.55 -45.50
N ALA A 113 18.83 -5.20 -44.37
CA ALA A 113 18.24 -6.53 -44.36
C ALA A 113 16.84 -6.53 -45.00
N GLU A 114 16.00 -5.56 -44.66
CA GLU A 114 14.66 -5.39 -45.24
C GLU A 114 14.71 -5.26 -46.77
N ARG A 115 15.54 -4.34 -47.30
CA ARG A 115 15.72 -4.18 -48.75
C ARG A 115 16.25 -5.45 -49.42
N ALA A 116 17.18 -6.15 -48.78
CA ALA A 116 17.73 -7.39 -49.32
C ALA A 116 16.67 -8.49 -49.43
N VAL A 117 15.74 -8.58 -48.47
CA VAL A 117 14.59 -9.50 -48.55
C VAL A 117 13.67 -9.07 -49.69
N LEU A 118 13.21 -7.82 -49.71
CA LEU A 118 12.26 -7.31 -50.70
C LEU A 118 12.76 -7.45 -52.15
N ASN A 119 14.05 -7.26 -52.38
CA ASN A 119 14.66 -7.43 -53.71
C ASN A 119 14.63 -8.88 -54.23
N ASN A 120 14.43 -9.86 -53.34
CA ASN A 120 14.43 -11.29 -53.68
C ASN A 120 13.04 -11.94 -53.58
N LEU A 121 12.01 -11.22 -53.13
CA LEU A 121 10.64 -11.74 -53.06
C LEU A 121 9.96 -11.74 -54.43
N SER A 122 9.19 -12.79 -54.69
CA SER A 122 8.32 -12.92 -55.85
C SER A 122 6.86 -12.60 -55.49
N ALA A 123 6.01 -12.37 -56.49
CA ALA A 123 4.60 -12.01 -56.25
C ALA A 123 3.82 -13.00 -55.33
N PRO A 124 4.00 -14.33 -55.43
CA PRO A 124 3.38 -15.29 -54.51
C PRO A 124 3.83 -15.16 -53.04
N ASP A 125 5.04 -14.66 -52.78
CA ASP A 125 5.59 -14.56 -51.42
C ASP A 125 4.88 -13.49 -50.57
N PHE A 126 4.14 -12.57 -51.21
CA PHE A 126 3.30 -11.59 -50.53
C PHE A 126 1.93 -12.15 -50.09
N GLY A 127 1.63 -13.41 -50.43
CA GLY A 127 0.43 -14.09 -49.94
C GLY A 127 0.50 -14.47 -48.46
N TYR A 128 -0.49 -15.21 -47.98
CA TYR A 128 -0.60 -15.57 -46.55
C TYR A 128 0.53 -16.48 -46.04
N GLY A 129 1.19 -17.22 -46.94
CA GLY A 129 2.29 -18.11 -46.60
C GLY A 129 1.89 -19.26 -45.64
N ASP A 130 2.89 -19.84 -44.99
CA ASP A 130 2.69 -20.85 -43.94
C ASP A 130 2.29 -20.15 -42.62
N PRO A 131 1.18 -20.54 -41.96
CA PRO A 131 0.75 -19.94 -40.69
C PRO A 131 1.76 -20.10 -39.54
N ARG A 132 2.72 -21.03 -39.66
CA ARG A 132 3.83 -21.19 -38.72
C ARG A 132 4.97 -20.17 -38.96
N GLY A 133 4.85 -19.32 -39.97
CA GLY A 133 5.87 -18.39 -40.42
C GLY A 133 6.79 -18.95 -41.50
N ALA A 134 7.55 -18.06 -42.15
CA ALA A 134 8.42 -18.38 -43.28
C ALA A 134 9.42 -19.51 -42.93
N PRO A 135 9.49 -20.60 -43.73
CA PRO A 135 10.37 -21.74 -43.45
C PRO A 135 11.85 -21.36 -43.31
N SER A 136 12.34 -20.44 -44.15
CA SER A 136 13.71 -19.94 -44.10
C SER A 136 14.03 -19.22 -42.78
N PHE A 137 13.09 -18.44 -42.25
CA PHE A 137 13.22 -17.78 -40.96
C PHE A 137 13.26 -18.79 -39.82
N ARG A 138 12.37 -19.79 -39.82
CA ARG A 138 12.34 -20.86 -38.81
C ARG A 138 13.64 -21.65 -38.74
N LEU A 139 14.26 -21.93 -39.89
CA LEU A 139 15.57 -22.58 -39.94
C LEU A 139 16.69 -21.68 -39.43
N ALA A 140 16.64 -20.38 -39.75
CA ALA A 140 17.67 -19.43 -39.31
C ALA A 140 17.71 -19.22 -37.79
N VAL A 141 16.56 -19.28 -37.11
CA VAL A 141 16.47 -19.09 -35.63
C VAL A 141 16.69 -20.38 -34.83
N ALA A 142 16.68 -21.54 -35.50
CA ALA A 142 16.88 -22.84 -34.86
C ALA A 142 18.37 -23.23 -34.75
N ASN A 143 19.26 -22.50 -35.42
CA ASN A 143 20.72 -22.63 -35.34
C ASN A 143 21.28 -21.57 -34.39
#